data_AF-A0A536V6Z1-F1
#
_entry.id   AF-A0A536V6Z1-F1
#
_cell.length_a   1.000
_cell.length_b   1.000
_cell.length_c   1.000
_cell.angle_alpha   90.00
_cell.angle_beta   90.00
_cell.angle_gamma   90.00
#
_symmetry.space_group_name_H-M   'P 1'
#
loop_
_entity.id
_entity.type
_entity.pdbx_description
1 polymer ?
#
loop_
_entity_poly.entity_id
_entity_poly.type
_entity_poly.pdbx_seq_one_letter_code
_entity_poly.pdbx_strand_id
1 'polypeptide(L)'
;MALYGALRRRRAVGAGHHRRSGPRRLLGTVSRSAHEIAVKPELFDQAALTLPALPRDAGGPVFRAPWEAQAFAMTLALHERGAFSWSEWGEALSEAIAEAGRAGDADTGEHYYRHWLTALERIAARKGLVTESLLRQRRDEWEVAARRTPHGQPIHL
;
A
#
# COMPACT_ATOMS: atom_id res chain seq x y z
N MET A 1 28.45 -44.24 16.29
CA MET A 1 28.72 -43.70 17.63
C MET A 1 27.40 -43.28 18.26
N ALA A 2 26.85 -44.16 19.11
CA ALA A 2 26.33 -43.87 20.47
C ALA A 2 26.15 -42.38 20.87
N LEU A 3 25.10 -41.90 21.54
CA LEU A 3 24.02 -42.53 22.32
C LEU A 3 23.08 -41.44 22.91
N TYR A 4 21.81 -41.81 23.13
CA TYR A 4 20.82 -41.34 24.14
C TYR A 4 20.45 -39.84 24.26
N GLY A 5 19.19 -39.45 24.55
CA GLY A 5 18.04 -40.21 25.04
C GLY A 5 16.78 -39.33 25.19
N ALA A 6 15.65 -40.03 25.33
CA ALA A 6 14.27 -39.54 25.32
C ALA A 6 13.88 -38.66 26.54
N LEU A 7 12.70 -38.02 26.49
CA LEU A 7 11.59 -38.26 27.44
C LEU A 7 10.27 -37.55 27.04
N ARG A 8 9.29 -38.39 26.66
CA ARG A 8 7.82 -38.36 26.89
C ARG A 8 7.16 -37.13 27.53
N ARG A 9 6.04 -36.67 26.95
CA ARG A 9 4.65 -37.01 27.37
C ARG A 9 3.58 -36.41 26.45
N ARG A 10 2.67 -37.26 25.95
CA ARG A 10 1.29 -36.91 25.54
C ARG A 10 0.34 -37.52 26.55
N ARG A 11 -0.64 -36.76 27.07
CA ARG A 11 -2.08 -37.07 26.98
C ARG A 11 -2.95 -35.99 27.65
N ALA A 12 -4.06 -35.72 26.98
CA ALA A 12 -5.23 -34.95 27.39
C ALA A 12 -5.94 -35.55 28.62
N VAL A 13 -6.74 -34.74 29.34
CA VAL A 13 -8.20 -34.92 29.58
C VAL A 13 -8.75 -33.60 30.13
N GLY A 14 -9.88 -33.12 29.59
CA GLY A 14 -10.64 -32.01 30.14
C GLY A 14 -11.99 -31.90 29.45
N ALA A 15 -12.91 -32.81 29.76
CA ALA A 15 -14.32 -32.70 29.40
C ALA A 15 -15.09 -32.17 30.61
N GLY A 16 -15.65 -30.96 30.49
CA GLY A 16 -16.55 -30.36 31.45
C GLY A 16 -17.72 -29.72 30.71
N HIS A 17 -18.88 -30.36 30.76
CA HIS A 17 -20.14 -29.88 30.24
C HIS A 17 -20.77 -28.89 31.23
N HIS A 18 -21.06 -27.66 30.79
CA HIS A 18 -22.12 -26.83 31.37
C HIS A 18 -23.01 -26.28 30.25
N ARG A 19 -24.29 -26.72 30.26
CA ARG A 19 -25.39 -26.12 29.50
C ARG A 19 -25.93 -24.92 30.29
N ARG A 20 -26.20 -23.78 29.63
CA ARG A 20 -27.56 -23.19 29.46
C ARG A 20 -27.55 -21.72 29.03
N SER A 21 -28.37 -21.46 28.01
CA SER A 21 -29.28 -20.30 27.80
C SER A 21 -28.73 -18.91 27.47
N GLY A 22 -29.15 -18.43 26.29
CA GLY A 22 -29.60 -17.05 26.10
C GLY A 22 -29.07 -16.35 24.84
N PRO A 23 -29.91 -16.08 23.82
CA PRO A 23 -29.56 -15.18 22.73
C PRO A 23 -30.00 -13.74 23.07
N ARG A 24 -29.09 -12.76 23.01
CA ARG A 24 -29.49 -11.34 22.85
C ARG A 24 -28.32 -10.41 22.52
N ARG A 25 -28.47 -9.77 21.33
CA ARG A 25 -28.01 -8.42 20.90
C ARG A 25 -26.50 -8.16 21.03
N LEU A 26 -25.70 -8.18 19.96
CA LEU A 26 -25.73 -7.26 18.81
C LEU A 26 -26.19 -5.84 19.17
N LEU A 27 -25.24 -5.01 19.62
CA LEU A 27 -25.08 -3.60 19.25
C LEU A 27 -23.83 -3.05 19.94
N GLY A 28 -22.85 -2.70 19.12
CA GLY A 28 -21.59 -2.07 19.50
C GLY A 28 -20.95 -1.54 18.24
N THR A 29 -21.69 -0.67 17.56
CA THR A 29 -21.27 0.14 16.42
C THR A 29 -19.95 0.83 16.73
N VAL A 30 -18.89 0.46 16.03
CA VAL A 30 -17.89 1.45 15.61
C VAL A 30 -18.02 1.55 14.11
N SER A 31 -19.01 2.35 13.73
CA SER A 31 -19.00 3.04 12.46
C SER A 31 -17.71 3.86 12.39
N ARG A 32 -16.78 3.40 11.58
CA ARG A 32 -15.96 4.29 10.75
C ARG A 32 -15.59 3.50 9.52
N SER A 33 -16.40 3.64 8.48
CA SER A 33 -16.11 3.14 7.14
C SER A 33 -14.90 3.87 6.57
N ALA A 34 -13.71 3.58 7.08
CA ALA A 34 -12.53 3.61 6.25
C ALA A 34 -12.69 2.40 5.33
N HIS A 35 -12.76 2.65 4.02
CA HIS A 35 -12.61 1.60 3.03
C HIS A 35 -11.27 0.92 3.33
N GLU A 36 -11.30 -0.19 4.08
CA GLU A 36 -10.15 -1.07 4.17
C GLU A 36 -9.99 -1.56 2.74
N ILE A 37 -9.05 -0.96 2.02
CA ILE A 37 -8.66 -1.46 0.70
C ILE A 37 -8.02 -2.81 1.03
N ALA A 38 -8.85 -3.85 1.10
CA ALA A 38 -8.44 -5.23 1.26
C ALA A 38 -7.80 -5.65 -0.05
N VAL A 39 -6.58 -5.16 -0.27
CA VAL A 39 -5.82 -5.49 -1.48
C VAL A 39 -5.45 -6.96 -1.40
N LYS A 40 -5.70 -7.68 -2.49
CA LYS A 40 -5.50 -9.12 -2.51
C LYS A 40 -3.99 -9.46 -2.45
N PRO A 41 -3.55 -10.42 -1.60
CA PRO A 41 -2.14 -10.80 -1.48
C PRO A 41 -1.49 -11.18 -2.81
N GLU A 42 -2.25 -11.80 -3.72
CA GLU A 42 -1.76 -12.24 -5.02
C GLU A 42 -1.30 -11.07 -5.90
N LEU A 43 -1.86 -9.87 -5.67
CA LEU A 43 -1.46 -8.67 -6.41
C LEU A 43 -0.17 -8.07 -5.88
N PHE A 44 0.10 -8.22 -4.57
CA PHE A 44 1.42 -7.90 -4.04
C PHE A 44 2.47 -8.79 -4.66
N ASP A 45 2.20 -10.09 -4.80
CA ASP A 45 3.12 -11.05 -5.41
C ASP A 45 3.33 -10.79 -6.92
N GLN A 46 2.27 -10.41 -7.64
CA GLN A 46 2.38 -10.05 -9.06
C GLN A 46 3.14 -8.74 -9.26
N ALA A 47 2.78 -7.69 -8.53
CA ALA A 47 3.57 -6.46 -8.47
C ALA A 47 5.01 -6.80 -8.08
N ALA A 48 5.17 -7.80 -7.20
CA ALA A 48 6.47 -8.20 -6.74
C ALA A 48 7.35 -8.72 -7.90
N LEU A 49 6.79 -9.62 -8.70
CA LEU A 49 7.52 -10.27 -9.79
C LEU A 49 7.71 -9.37 -11.02
N THR A 50 6.84 -8.39 -11.22
CA THR A 50 6.82 -7.57 -12.45
C THR A 50 7.61 -6.27 -12.33
N LEU A 51 7.74 -5.71 -11.12
CA LEU A 51 8.29 -4.37 -10.94
C LEU A 51 9.81 -4.39 -10.76
N PRO A 52 10.57 -3.63 -11.57
CA PRO A 52 12.01 -3.56 -11.43
C PRO A 52 12.37 -2.91 -10.09
N ALA A 53 13.29 -3.54 -9.37
CA ALA A 53 14.00 -3.01 -8.19
C ALA A 53 13.13 -2.49 -7.03
N LEU A 54 11.89 -2.96 -6.86
CA LEU A 54 11.08 -2.58 -5.69
C LEU A 54 11.82 -2.96 -4.39
N PRO A 55 12.10 -2.02 -3.48
CA PRO A 55 12.73 -2.32 -2.20
C PRO A 55 11.86 -3.26 -1.37
N ARG A 56 12.38 -4.43 -0.98
CA ARG A 56 11.64 -5.46 -0.24
C ARG A 56 12.49 -6.17 0.80
N ASP A 57 11.82 -6.70 1.82
CA ASP A 57 12.35 -7.68 2.75
C ASP A 57 11.53 -8.99 2.68
N ALA A 58 11.72 -9.89 3.66
CA ALA A 58 11.01 -11.17 3.71
C ALA A 58 9.47 -11.02 3.90
N GLY A 59 8.98 -9.85 4.27
CA GLY A 59 7.57 -9.54 4.50
C GLY A 59 6.90 -8.72 3.39
N GLY A 60 7.66 -8.24 2.40
CA GLY A 60 7.10 -7.52 1.24
C GLY A 60 7.77 -6.15 0.99
N PRO A 61 7.07 -5.21 0.32
CA PRO A 61 7.58 -3.86 0.04
C PRO A 61 7.95 -3.09 1.31
N VAL A 62 9.15 -2.51 1.32
CA VAL A 62 9.63 -1.66 2.41
C VAL A 62 9.32 -0.21 2.08
N PHE A 63 8.76 0.51 3.06
CA PHE A 63 8.41 1.92 2.95
C PHE A 63 9.16 2.74 4.00
N ARG A 64 9.84 3.80 3.57
CA ARG A 64 10.58 4.76 4.40
C ARG A 64 9.68 5.83 4.98
N ALA A 65 8.53 6.06 4.36
CA ALA A 65 7.55 7.04 4.82
C ALA A 65 6.12 6.57 4.53
N PRO A 66 5.12 7.04 5.29
CA PRO A 66 3.72 6.64 5.10
C PRO A 66 3.18 6.91 3.69
N TRP A 67 3.64 7.98 3.04
CA TRP A 67 3.20 8.35 1.68
C TRP A 67 3.64 7.33 0.62
N GLU A 68 4.76 6.63 0.82
CA GLU A 68 5.25 5.61 -0.12
C GLU A 68 4.30 4.40 -0.14
N ALA A 69 3.85 3.97 1.05
CA ALA A 69 2.85 2.92 1.19
C ALA A 69 1.51 3.33 0.53
N GLN A 70 1.12 4.60 0.67
CA GLN A 70 -0.09 5.12 0.05
C GLN A 70 0.02 5.14 -1.48
N ALA A 71 1.15 5.59 -2.03
CA ALA A 71 1.39 5.59 -3.48
C ALA A 71 1.34 4.17 -4.05
N PHE A 72 1.97 3.21 -3.37
CA PHE A 72 1.92 1.80 -3.74
C PHE A 72 0.48 1.25 -3.70
N ALA A 73 -0.26 1.51 -2.62
CA ALA A 73 -1.65 1.08 -2.46
C ALA A 73 -2.58 1.68 -3.52
N MET A 74 -2.39 2.96 -3.89
CA MET A 74 -3.14 3.59 -4.97
C MET A 74 -2.88 2.94 -6.32
N THR A 75 -1.61 2.63 -6.64
CA THR A 75 -1.28 1.87 -7.85
C THR A 75 -1.99 0.53 -7.89
N LEU A 76 -1.96 -0.21 -6.77
CA LEU A 76 -2.59 -1.53 -6.66
C LEU A 76 -4.11 -1.44 -6.84
N ALA A 77 -4.76 -0.47 -6.17
CA ALA A 77 -6.19 -0.25 -6.28
C ALA A 77 -6.63 0.18 -7.70
N LEU A 78 -5.83 0.98 -8.41
CA LEU A 78 -6.11 1.36 -9.79
C LEU A 78 -5.96 0.18 -10.75
N HIS A 79 -4.91 -0.61 -10.57
CA HIS A 79 -4.70 -1.84 -11.34
C HIS A 79 -5.86 -2.85 -11.11
N GLU A 80 -6.26 -3.08 -9.85
CA GLU A 80 -7.40 -3.95 -9.51
C GLU A 80 -8.70 -3.53 -10.22
N ARG A 81 -8.88 -2.23 -10.40
CA ARG A 81 -10.05 -1.65 -11.07
C ARG A 81 -9.92 -1.65 -12.60
N GLY A 82 -8.83 -2.17 -13.15
CA GLY A 82 -8.58 -2.25 -14.59
C GLY A 82 -8.24 -0.91 -15.24
N ALA A 83 -7.79 0.09 -14.46
CA ALA A 83 -7.40 1.39 -15.00
C ALA A 83 -6.20 1.31 -15.98
N PHE A 84 -5.30 0.37 -15.72
CA PHE A 84 -4.15 0.04 -16.53
C PHE A 84 -3.71 -1.40 -16.24
N SER A 85 -2.96 -1.99 -17.16
CA SER A 85 -2.26 -3.27 -16.97
C SER A 85 -0.89 -3.09 -16.32
N TRP A 86 -0.34 -4.17 -15.75
CA TRP A 86 1.02 -4.15 -15.22
C TRP A 86 2.09 -3.81 -16.26
N SER A 87 1.90 -4.18 -17.53
CA SER A 87 2.82 -3.83 -18.61
C SER A 87 2.85 -2.32 -18.86
N GLU A 88 1.68 -1.70 -18.99
CA GLU A 88 1.56 -0.23 -19.15
C GLU A 88 2.15 0.51 -17.94
N TRP A 89 1.97 -0.03 -16.74
CA TRP A 89 2.59 0.51 -15.53
C TRP A 89 4.13 0.40 -15.58
N GLY A 90 4.67 -0.76 -15.95
CA GLY A 90 6.11 -0.98 -16.06
C GLY A 90 6.78 -0.04 -17.07
N GLU A 91 6.11 0.19 -18.20
CA GLU A 91 6.53 1.18 -19.21
C GLU A 91 6.55 2.60 -18.61
N ALA A 92 5.45 3.03 -18.00
CA ALA A 92 5.35 4.36 -17.38
C ALA A 92 6.40 4.60 -16.29
N LEU A 93 6.69 3.58 -15.47
CA LEU A 93 7.71 3.64 -14.43
C LEU A 93 9.12 3.72 -15.02
N SER A 94 9.41 2.90 -16.03
CA SER A 94 10.71 2.90 -16.72
C SER A 94 10.99 4.25 -17.39
N GLU A 95 9.98 4.85 -18.04
CA GLU A 95 10.07 6.22 -18.59
C GLU A 95 10.37 7.26 -17.52
N ALA A 96 9.73 7.18 -16.35
CA ALA A 96 9.95 8.12 -15.25
C ALA A 96 11.37 8.02 -14.67
N ILE A 97 11.86 6.80 -14.47
CA ILE A 97 13.23 6.55 -13.98
C ILE A 97 14.27 7.01 -15.02
N ALA A 98 14.05 6.70 -16.31
CA ALA A 98 14.98 7.10 -17.37
C ALA A 98 15.07 8.63 -17.54
N GLU A 99 13.96 9.36 -17.37
CA GLU A 99 13.96 10.82 -17.37
C GLU A 99 14.74 11.39 -16.18
N ALA A 100 14.52 10.84 -14.98
CA ALA A 100 15.22 11.27 -13.77
C ALA A 100 16.73 11.03 -13.86
N GLY A 101 17.14 9.87 -14.38
CA GLY A 101 18.56 9.56 -14.62
C GLY A 101 19.20 10.53 -15.61
N ARG A 102 18.48 10.95 -16.66
CA ARG A 102 18.95 12.00 -17.59
C ARG A 102 19.07 13.37 -16.93
N ALA A 103 18.26 13.66 -15.91
CA ALA A 103 18.31 14.90 -15.14
C ALA A 103 19.40 14.90 -14.05
N GLY A 104 20.21 13.84 -13.93
CA GLY A 104 21.29 13.73 -12.96
C GLY A 104 20.86 13.22 -11.59
N ASP A 105 19.63 12.72 -11.46
CA ASP A 105 19.16 12.07 -10.25
C ASP A 105 19.60 10.59 -10.28
N ALA A 106 20.71 10.29 -9.60
CA ALA A 106 21.22 8.94 -9.50
C ALA A 106 20.32 8.11 -8.58
N ASP A 107 19.70 7.07 -9.13
CA ASP A 107 18.75 6.21 -8.44
C ASP A 107 19.45 5.38 -7.34
N THR A 108 19.60 5.99 -6.16
CA THR A 108 20.12 5.37 -4.94
C THR A 108 19.03 4.62 -4.16
N GLY A 109 17.83 4.49 -4.73
CA GLY A 109 16.64 3.98 -4.05
C GLY A 109 15.95 4.99 -3.14
N GLU A 110 16.58 6.13 -2.82
CA GLU A 110 15.96 7.22 -2.06
C GLU A 110 14.89 7.97 -2.87
N HIS A 111 15.05 8.01 -4.20
CA HIS A 111 14.13 8.68 -5.12
C HIS A 111 13.17 7.73 -5.83
N TYR A 112 13.29 6.42 -5.58
CA TYR A 112 12.48 5.39 -6.23
C TYR A 112 10.97 5.65 -6.14
N TYR A 113 10.43 5.89 -4.93
CA TYR A 113 9.00 6.17 -4.77
C TYR A 113 8.59 7.56 -5.30
N ARG A 114 9.54 8.48 -5.54
CA ARG A 114 9.24 9.73 -6.27
C ARG A 114 9.06 9.47 -7.76
N HIS A 115 9.88 8.61 -8.35
CA HIS A 115 9.69 8.15 -9.73
C HIS A 115 8.39 7.35 -9.87
N TRP A 116 8.07 6.53 -8.86
CA TRP A 116 6.78 5.85 -8.76
C TRP A 116 5.60 6.82 -8.78
N LEU A 117 5.62 7.85 -7.94
CA LEU A 117 4.56 8.86 -7.91
C LEU A 117 4.45 9.60 -9.25
N THR A 118 5.58 9.96 -9.86
CA THR A 118 5.63 10.58 -11.19
C THR A 118 4.98 9.68 -12.24
N ALA A 119 5.28 8.38 -12.23
CA ALA A 119 4.68 7.41 -13.14
C ALA A 119 3.16 7.29 -12.92
N LEU A 120 2.72 7.29 -11.66
CA LEU A 120 1.32 7.23 -11.26
C LEU A 120 0.51 8.44 -11.76
N GLU A 121 1.03 9.65 -11.57
CA GLU A 121 0.40 10.86 -12.08
C GLU A 121 0.31 10.84 -13.61
N ARG A 122 1.38 10.43 -14.29
CA ARG A 122 1.44 10.35 -15.75
C ARG A 122 0.46 9.33 -16.32
N ILE A 123 0.42 8.10 -15.78
CA ILE A 123 -0.50 7.08 -16.29
C ILE A 123 -1.96 7.45 -15.98
N ALA A 124 -2.24 8.01 -14.79
CA ALA A 124 -3.58 8.48 -14.46
C ALA A 124 -4.04 9.61 -15.38
N ALA A 125 -3.13 10.54 -15.74
CA ALA A 125 -3.40 11.59 -16.71
C ALA A 125 -3.61 11.04 -18.13
N ARG A 126 -2.74 10.14 -18.60
CA ARG A 126 -2.87 9.46 -19.91
C ARG A 126 -4.20 8.71 -20.04
N LYS A 127 -4.69 8.12 -18.96
CA LYS A 127 -5.98 7.42 -18.88
C LYS A 127 -7.18 8.33 -18.65
N GLY A 128 -6.98 9.65 -18.51
CA GLY A 128 -8.04 10.63 -18.27
C GLY A 128 -8.71 10.54 -16.89
N LEU A 129 -8.09 9.85 -15.93
CA LEU A 129 -8.60 9.72 -14.56
C LEU A 129 -8.37 11.00 -13.74
N VAL A 130 -7.34 11.74 -14.10
CA VAL A 130 -7.01 13.06 -13.56
C VAL A 130 -6.58 13.96 -14.70
N THR A 131 -6.71 15.27 -14.52
CA THR A 131 -6.06 16.25 -15.41
C THR A 131 -4.92 16.91 -14.66
N GLU A 132 -3.91 17.40 -15.39
CA GLU A 132 -2.84 18.16 -14.73
C GLU A 132 -3.38 19.41 -14.01
N SER A 133 -4.44 20.04 -14.56
CA SER A 133 -5.10 21.17 -13.91
C SER A 133 -5.72 20.78 -12.58
N LEU A 134 -6.36 19.61 -12.50
CA LEU A 134 -6.94 19.09 -11.27
C LEU A 134 -5.85 18.76 -10.23
N LEU A 135 -4.75 18.14 -10.66
CA LEU A 135 -3.62 17.84 -9.77
C LEU A 135 -3.00 19.12 -9.20
N ARG A 136 -2.76 20.13 -10.06
CA ARG A 136 -2.27 21.44 -9.63
C ARG A 136 -3.24 22.12 -8.67
N GLN A 137 -4.53 22.15 -9.01
CA GLN A 137 -5.56 22.72 -8.14
C GLN A 137 -5.57 22.03 -6.76
N ARG A 138 -5.51 20.69 -6.71
CA ARG A 138 -5.51 19.95 -5.44
C ARG A 138 -4.27 20.22 -4.60
N ARG A 139 -3.10 20.34 -5.22
CA ARG A 139 -1.88 20.74 -4.52
C ARG A 139 -2.03 22.14 -3.94
N ASP A 140 -2.53 23.09 -4.73
CA ASP A 140 -2.65 24.48 -4.32
C ASP A 140 -3.69 24.64 -3.18
N GLU A 141 -4.83 23.94 -3.26
CA GLU A 141 -5.83 23.83 -2.19
C GLU A 141 -5.20 23.26 -0.91
N TRP A 142 -4.45 22.17 -1.04
CA TRP A 142 -3.77 21.53 0.08
C TRP A 142 -2.75 22.45 0.74
N GLU A 143 -1.95 23.16 -0.05
CA GLU A 143 -0.97 24.12 0.47
C GLU A 143 -1.63 25.26 1.26
N VAL A 144 -2.75 25.79 0.73
CA VAL A 144 -3.52 26.83 1.43
C VAL A 144 -4.08 26.28 2.74
N ALA A 145 -4.65 25.08 2.72
CA ALA A 145 -5.21 24.43 3.90
C ALA A 145 -4.13 24.12 4.94
N ALA A 146 -2.98 23.59 4.52
CA ALA A 146 -1.86 23.25 5.38
C ALA A 146 -1.30 24.49 6.10
N ARG A 147 -1.15 25.62 5.40
CA ARG A 147 -0.69 26.89 5.99
C ARG A 147 -1.67 27.47 7.03
N ARG A 148 -2.97 27.19 6.89
CA ARG A 148 -4.02 27.69 7.79
C ARG A 148 -4.34 26.74 8.94
N THR A 149 -3.91 25.49 8.87
CA THR A 149 -4.21 24.47 9.87
C THR A 149 -3.15 24.50 10.97
N PRO A 150 -3.53 24.76 12.24
CA PRO A 150 -2.59 24.65 13.36
C PRO A 150 -1.96 23.25 13.44
N HIS A 151 -0.70 23.16 13.84
CA HIS A 151 -0.02 21.87 13.99
C HIS A 151 -0.81 20.94 14.92
N GLY A 152 -0.94 19.68 14.50
CA GLY A 152 -1.70 18.65 15.23
C GLY A 152 -3.21 18.61 14.92
N GLN A 153 -3.73 19.54 14.11
CA GLN A 153 -5.10 19.48 13.61
C GLN A 153 -5.17 18.82 12.23
N PRO A 154 -6.26 18.09 11.90
CA PRO A 154 -6.48 17.56 10.56
C PRO A 154 -6.59 18.68 9.51
N ILE A 155 -5.95 18.48 8.35
CA ILE A 155 -6.05 19.41 7.21
C ILE A 155 -7.35 19.10 6.45
N HIS A 156 -8.18 20.11 6.25
CA HIS A 156 -9.40 20.03 5.45
C HIS A 156 -9.23 20.88 4.18
N LEU A 157 -9.50 20.28 3.02
CA LEU A 157 -9.49 20.94 1.71
C LEU A 157 -10.78 21.72 1.47
#